data_AF-A0A0S2LST6-F1
#
_entry.id   AF-A0A0S2LST6-F1
#
_cell.length_a   1.000
_cell.length_b   1.000
_cell.length_c   1.000
_cell.angle_alpha   90.00
_cell.angle_beta   90.00
_cell.angle_gamma   90.00
#
_symmetry.space_group_name_H-M   'P 1'
#
loop_
_entity.id
_entity.type
_entity.pdbx_description
1 polymer ?
#
loop_
_entity_poly.entity_id
_entity_poly.type
_entity_poly.pdbx_seq_one_letter_code
_entity_poly.pdbx_strand_id
1 'polypeptide(L)'
;MLLDKLSIFSLMFIMLYFIFLLNSSSIMIQWLMMEFCTILLISIINFKSKNKIVSIIYFMISSISSLLLIMVISINYNQLFLMKMMSVILMMSMFLKIGMFPFCFWMIYIYKFSSWKQIFIISTFMKFIPIYFFSSLIFMTPIFLYFLIFNNFFISLYTNLEFSMKKLFGCSSIFNSTFFIFIIQFNKTMFMLFFFIYMLIFFIMSFMLEFYNIKNNFFNFSKKSFYLFIMMLFIYSSFPLFLTFMMKWELIYLLNFYFENNIIFFLLLSSFMMVWNYFIMFKLLILKFKFYKNNFYINNELFMLNLFMYIIIFMYLMMFMLFNLM
;
A
#
# COMPACT_ATOMS: atom_id res chain seq x y z
N MET A 1 -18.21 -0.10 16.55
CA MET A 1 -17.30 -0.23 17.71
C MET A 1 -16.41 1.00 17.74
N LEU A 2 -16.73 1.95 18.63
CA LEU A 2 -16.13 3.29 18.64
C LEU A 2 -14.60 3.22 18.60
N LEU A 3 -13.99 4.02 17.75
CA LEU A 3 -12.58 4.32 17.89
C LEU A 3 -12.38 4.85 19.32
N ASP A 4 -11.65 4.12 20.17
CA ASP A 4 -11.27 4.58 21.50
C ASP A 4 -10.75 6.02 21.38
N LYS A 5 -11.11 6.91 22.31
CA LYS A 5 -10.73 8.34 22.27
C LYS A 5 -9.25 8.54 21.97
N LEU A 6 -8.39 7.67 22.52
CA LEU A 6 -6.95 7.63 22.25
C LEU A 6 -6.62 7.35 20.78
N SER A 7 -7.32 6.41 20.14
CA SER A 7 -7.12 6.12 18.73
C SER A 7 -7.55 7.27 17.82
N ILE A 8 -8.62 8.00 18.17
CA ILE A 8 -9.02 9.22 17.44
C ILE A 8 -7.96 10.29 17.60
N PHE A 9 -7.51 10.55 18.83
CA PHE A 9 -6.47 11.54 19.11
C PHE A 9 -5.20 11.22 18.32
N SER A 10 -4.71 9.97 18.38
CA SER A 10 -3.52 9.55 17.63
C SER A 10 -3.65 9.75 16.12
N LEU A 11 -4.82 9.49 15.53
CA LEU A 11 -5.08 9.74 14.11
C LEU A 11 -5.02 11.23 13.77
N MET A 12 -5.55 12.10 14.64
CA MET A 12 -5.45 13.55 14.46
C MET A 12 -3.99 14.02 14.48
N PHE A 13 -3.16 13.51 15.40
CA PHE A 13 -1.72 13.82 15.41
C PHE A 13 -1.00 13.32 14.17
N ILE A 14 -1.31 12.11 13.70
CA ILE A 14 -0.71 11.58 12.47
C ILE A 14 -1.01 12.51 11.29
N MET A 15 -2.24 12.99 11.16
CA MET A 15 -2.60 13.93 10.10
C MET A 15 -1.87 15.26 10.24
N LEU A 16 -1.78 15.80 11.45
CA LEU A 16 -1.04 17.04 11.72
C LEU A 16 0.44 16.89 11.36
N TYR A 17 1.10 15.83 11.83
CA TYR A 17 2.51 15.57 11.53
C TYR A 17 2.74 15.32 10.04
N PHE A 18 1.80 14.68 9.35
CA PHE A 18 1.90 14.54 7.89
C PHE A 18 1.83 15.90 7.18
N ILE A 19 0.91 16.78 7.57
CA ILE A 19 0.82 18.14 7.02
C ILE A 19 2.11 18.93 7.29
N PHE A 20 2.67 18.84 8.51
CA PHE A 20 3.97 19.45 8.82
C PHE A 20 5.10 18.89 7.96
N LEU A 21 5.12 17.58 7.73
CA LEU A 21 6.12 16.93 6.88
C LEU A 21 6.04 17.45 5.45
N LEU A 22 4.84 17.59 4.88
CA LEU A 22 4.63 18.13 3.52
C LEU A 22 5.15 19.56 3.36
N ASN A 23 5.00 20.39 4.40
CA ASN A 23 5.35 21.81 4.34
C ASN A 23 6.81 22.11 4.78
N SER A 24 7.46 21.18 5.47
CA SER A 24 8.81 21.40 5.99
C SER A 24 9.88 21.29 4.89
N SER A 25 10.87 22.19 4.91
CA SER A 25 11.99 22.19 3.97
C SER A 25 13.22 21.43 4.49
N SER A 26 13.47 21.44 5.80
CA SER A 26 14.66 20.79 6.37
C SER A 26 14.48 19.27 6.48
N ILE A 27 15.45 18.51 5.99
CA ILE A 27 15.49 17.04 6.04
C ILE A 27 15.33 16.51 7.48
N MET A 28 15.95 17.16 8.46
CA MET A 28 15.90 16.73 9.86
C MET A 28 14.48 16.82 10.46
N ILE A 29 13.76 17.89 10.17
CA ILE A 29 12.35 18.04 10.62
C ILE A 29 11.48 16.99 9.91
N GLN A 30 11.67 16.78 8.61
CA GLN A 30 10.93 15.73 7.89
C GLN A 30 11.17 14.34 8.49
N TRP A 31 12.42 14.03 8.85
CA TRP A 31 12.77 12.77 9.52
C TRP A 31 12.08 12.63 10.89
N LEU A 32 12.14 13.68 11.74
CA LEU A 32 11.48 13.67 13.05
C LEU A 32 9.97 13.46 12.92
N MET A 33 9.31 14.15 11.99
CA MET A 33 7.87 14.00 11.75
C MET A 33 7.53 12.59 11.26
N MET A 34 8.37 12.01 10.40
CA MET A 34 8.23 10.61 9.99
C MET A 34 8.32 9.67 11.20
N GLU A 35 9.30 9.82 12.09
CA GLU A 35 9.43 8.94 13.26
C GLU A 35 8.26 9.07 14.23
N PHE A 36 7.81 10.29 14.54
CA PHE A 36 6.63 10.50 15.38
C PHE A 36 5.38 9.84 14.80
N CYS A 37 5.18 9.94 13.48
CA CYS A 37 4.11 9.22 12.79
C CYS A 37 4.23 7.70 12.98
N THR A 38 5.43 7.13 12.82
CA THR A 38 5.61 5.67 13.00
C THR A 38 5.36 5.22 14.43
N ILE A 39 5.82 5.96 15.44
CA ILE A 39 5.59 5.63 16.86
C ILE A 39 4.09 5.65 17.17
N LEU A 40 3.37 6.68 16.72
CA LEU A 40 1.93 6.75 16.90
C LEU A 40 1.21 5.60 16.20
N LEU A 41 1.55 5.28 14.96
CA LEU A 41 0.93 4.18 14.23
C LEU A 41 1.22 2.81 14.87
N ILE A 42 2.44 2.58 15.40
CA ILE A 42 2.77 1.37 16.17
C ILE A 42 1.93 1.31 17.45
N SER A 43 1.74 2.44 18.13
CA SER A 43 0.91 2.49 19.34
C SER A 43 -0.54 2.08 19.05
N ILE A 44 -1.13 2.56 17.94
CA ILE A 44 -2.49 2.20 17.50
C ILE A 44 -2.59 0.70 17.24
N ILE A 45 -1.59 0.12 16.59
CA ILE A 45 -1.53 -1.32 16.31
C ILE A 45 -1.49 -2.11 17.62
N ASN A 46 -0.71 -1.65 18.61
CA ASN A 46 -0.49 -2.35 19.86
C ASN A 46 -1.74 -2.33 20.77
N PHE A 47 -2.36 -1.16 20.98
CA PHE A 47 -3.49 -1.00 21.91
C PHE A 47 -4.66 -1.95 21.62
N LYS A 48 -4.97 -2.17 20.34
CA LYS A 48 -6.13 -2.98 19.93
C LYS A 48 -5.83 -4.47 19.79
N SER A 49 -4.56 -4.86 19.88
CA SER A 49 -4.13 -6.21 19.48
C SER A 49 -3.83 -7.11 20.66
N LYS A 50 -4.36 -8.33 20.60
CA LYS A 50 -3.94 -9.42 21.51
C LYS A 50 -2.53 -9.90 21.18
N ASN A 51 -2.18 -9.92 19.88
CA ASN A 51 -0.86 -10.36 19.39
C ASN A 51 0.07 -9.17 19.20
N LYS A 52 0.98 -8.96 20.17
CA LYS A 52 1.98 -7.89 20.15
C LYS A 52 3.17 -8.15 19.22
N ILE A 53 3.25 -9.33 18.60
CA ILE A 53 4.33 -9.70 17.67
C ILE A 53 4.43 -8.68 16.52
N VAL A 54 3.28 -8.23 16.00
CA VAL A 54 3.18 -7.26 14.90
C VAL A 54 3.85 -5.93 15.28
N SER A 55 3.51 -5.37 16.45
CA SER A 55 4.03 -4.08 16.91
C SER A 55 5.52 -4.16 17.25
N ILE A 56 5.97 -5.25 17.88
CA ILE A 56 7.37 -5.45 18.26
C ILE A 56 8.27 -5.56 17.01
N ILE A 57 7.92 -6.44 16.05
CA ILE A 57 8.75 -6.61 14.84
C ILE A 57 8.79 -5.30 14.03
N TYR A 58 7.64 -4.62 13.89
CA TYR A 58 7.61 -3.35 13.17
C TYR A 58 8.49 -2.30 13.85
N PHE A 59 8.42 -2.16 15.18
CA PHE A 59 9.25 -1.24 15.94
C PHE A 59 10.75 -1.53 15.82
N MET A 60 11.16 -2.80 15.89
CA MET A 60 12.57 -3.19 15.77
C MET A 60 13.12 -2.85 14.38
N ILE A 61 12.37 -3.12 13.32
CA ILE A 61 12.85 -2.86 11.96
C ILE A 61 12.79 -1.37 11.62
N SER A 62 11.75 -0.66 12.09
CA SER A 62 11.64 0.79 11.91
C SER A 62 12.75 1.53 12.66
N SER A 63 13.13 1.09 13.86
CA SER A 63 14.24 1.68 14.61
C SER A 63 15.59 1.45 13.93
N ILE A 64 15.89 0.22 13.49
CA ILE A 64 17.14 -0.07 12.74
C ILE A 64 17.24 0.78 11.46
N SER A 65 16.17 0.86 10.68
CA SER A 65 16.16 1.70 9.47
C SER A 65 16.34 3.18 9.79
N SER A 66 15.70 3.70 10.84
CA SER A 66 15.84 5.10 11.28
C SER A 66 17.26 5.45 11.71
N LEU A 67 17.95 4.53 12.41
CA LEU A 67 19.33 4.70 12.87
C LEU A 67 20.30 4.74 11.68
N LEU A 68 20.12 3.84 10.70
CA LEU A 68 20.89 3.88 9.46
C LEU A 68 20.68 5.19 8.70
N LEU A 69 19.44 5.67 8.68
CA LEU A 69 19.09 6.89 7.97
C LEU A 69 19.73 8.14 8.62
N ILE A 70 19.62 8.26 9.95
CA ILE A 70 20.20 9.42 10.66
C ILE A 70 21.73 9.41 10.60
N MET A 71 22.35 8.22 10.61
CA MET A 71 23.78 8.07 10.39
C MET A 71 24.19 8.67 9.03
N VAL A 72 23.49 8.29 7.95
CA VAL A 72 23.77 8.84 6.60
C VAL A 72 23.53 10.34 6.55
N ILE A 73 22.44 10.85 7.13
CA ILE A 73 22.17 12.30 7.17
C ILE A 73 23.30 13.03 7.89
N SER A 74 23.73 12.55 9.05
CA SER A 74 24.79 13.18 9.85
C SER A 74 26.13 13.23 9.11
N ILE A 75 26.48 12.18 8.37
CA ILE A 75 27.73 12.14 7.59
C ILE A 75 27.63 13.08 6.39
N ASN A 76 26.47 13.15 5.72
CA ASN A 76 26.25 14.08 4.61
C ASN A 76 26.41 15.54 5.03
N TYR A 77 25.97 15.92 6.23
CA TYR A 77 26.16 17.29 6.74
C TYR A 77 27.64 17.68 6.91
N ASN A 78 28.52 16.70 7.14
CA ASN A 78 29.96 16.94 7.29
C ASN A 78 30.71 17.03 5.95
N GLN A 79 30.01 17.03 4.80
CA GLN A 79 30.53 17.23 3.43
C GLN A 79 31.68 16.29 2.97
N LEU A 80 32.10 15.34 3.79
CA LEU A 80 33.18 14.41 3.47
C LEU A 80 32.69 13.36 2.47
N PHE A 81 32.85 13.70 1.19
CA PHE A 81 33.11 12.84 0.03
C PHE A 81 32.54 11.42 0.14
N LEU A 82 31.27 11.21 -0.28
CA LEU A 82 30.77 9.96 -0.88
C LEU A 82 29.26 10.04 -1.23
N MET A 83 28.84 11.06 -2.00
CA MET A 83 27.43 11.23 -2.42
C MET A 83 26.80 9.94 -3.00
N LYS A 84 27.56 9.16 -3.76
CA LYS A 84 27.08 7.91 -4.39
C LYS A 84 26.91 6.76 -3.37
N MET A 85 27.89 6.48 -2.51
CA MET A 85 27.70 5.42 -1.51
C MET A 85 26.65 5.80 -0.47
N MET A 86 26.58 7.08 -0.11
CA MET A 86 25.52 7.60 0.75
C MET A 86 24.14 7.37 0.15
N SER A 87 23.95 7.56 -1.16
CA SER A 87 22.66 7.25 -1.81
C SER A 87 22.25 5.78 -1.72
N VAL A 88 23.20 4.83 -1.76
CA VAL A 88 22.88 3.39 -1.67
C VAL A 88 22.48 3.00 -0.25
N ILE A 89 23.19 3.51 0.76
CA ILE A 89 22.85 3.23 2.17
C ILE A 89 21.49 3.87 2.52
N LEU A 90 21.24 5.10 2.04
CA LEU A 90 19.95 5.76 2.20
C LEU A 90 18.83 4.95 1.55
N MET A 91 19.04 4.45 0.32
CA MET A 91 18.10 3.56 -0.36
C MET A 91 17.84 2.28 0.44
N MET A 92 18.88 1.61 0.94
CA MET A 92 18.72 0.39 1.75
C MET A 92 17.96 0.64 3.05
N SER A 93 18.23 1.76 3.74
CA SER A 93 17.51 2.13 4.97
C SER A 93 16.02 2.32 4.73
N MET A 94 15.65 2.97 3.63
CA MET A 94 14.25 3.23 3.30
C MET A 94 13.54 2.01 2.73
N PHE A 95 14.23 1.15 1.97
CA PHE A 95 13.71 -0.15 1.56
C PHE A 95 13.44 -1.08 2.76
N LEU A 96 14.31 -1.05 3.78
CA LEU A 96 14.04 -1.71 5.06
C LEU A 96 12.74 -1.18 5.69
N LYS A 97 12.57 0.15 5.79
CA LYS A 97 11.40 0.77 6.44
C LYS A 97 10.08 0.54 5.69
N ILE A 98 10.09 0.66 4.36
CA ILE A 98 8.91 0.46 3.49
C ILE A 98 8.60 -1.04 3.29
N GLY A 99 9.58 -1.92 3.52
CA GLY A 99 9.45 -3.36 3.30
C GLY A 99 9.50 -3.76 1.82
N MET A 100 10.37 -3.09 1.06
CA MET A 100 10.65 -3.43 -0.34
C MET A 100 11.71 -4.52 -0.45
N PHE A 101 11.79 -5.23 -1.58
CA PHE A 101 12.91 -6.13 -1.85
C PHE A 101 14.25 -5.37 -1.77
N PRO A 102 15.31 -5.96 -1.19
CA PRO A 102 15.46 -7.34 -0.70
C PRO A 102 14.83 -7.64 0.67
N PHE A 103 14.38 -6.61 1.40
CA PHE A 103 13.85 -6.72 2.76
C PHE A 103 12.32 -6.90 2.80
N CYS A 104 11.72 -7.63 1.86
CA CYS A 104 10.26 -7.73 1.78
C CYS A 104 9.66 -8.77 2.76
N PHE A 105 10.46 -9.75 3.19
CA PHE A 105 9.98 -10.93 3.91
C PHE A 105 9.45 -10.62 5.31
N TRP A 106 10.06 -9.67 6.03
CA TRP A 106 9.58 -9.30 7.36
C TRP A 106 8.15 -8.76 7.31
N MET A 107 7.85 -7.96 6.28
CA MET A 107 6.53 -7.40 6.12
C MET A 107 5.53 -8.49 5.75
N ILE A 108 5.85 -9.36 4.79
CA ILE A 108 4.97 -10.49 4.42
C ILE A 108 4.68 -11.40 5.64
N TYR A 109 5.67 -11.60 6.50
CA TYR A 109 5.52 -12.36 7.75
C TYR A 109 4.54 -11.67 8.71
N ILE A 110 4.69 -10.36 8.97
CA ILE A 110 3.78 -9.61 9.84
C ILE A 110 2.34 -9.65 9.34
N TYR A 111 2.13 -9.60 8.01
CA TYR A 111 0.79 -9.63 7.43
C TYR A 111 0.02 -10.90 7.83
N LYS A 112 0.69 -12.06 7.93
CA LYS A 112 0.03 -13.32 8.34
C LYS A 112 -0.60 -13.21 9.74
N PHE A 113 0.08 -12.56 10.69
CA PHE A 113 -0.35 -12.43 12.09
C PHE A 113 -1.29 -11.25 12.36
N SER A 114 -1.29 -10.26 11.46
CA SER A 114 -2.07 -9.03 11.64
C SER A 114 -3.57 -9.17 11.38
N SER A 115 -4.40 -8.33 12.02
CA SER A 115 -5.84 -8.20 11.72
C SER A 115 -6.07 -7.33 10.48
N TRP A 116 -7.27 -7.35 9.88
CA TRP A 116 -7.56 -6.55 8.68
C TRP A 116 -7.38 -5.04 8.90
N LYS A 117 -7.77 -4.51 10.07
CA LYS A 117 -7.47 -3.11 10.45
C LYS A 117 -5.98 -2.81 10.51
N GLN A 118 -5.19 -3.74 11.05
CA GLN A 118 -3.74 -3.57 11.11
C GLN A 118 -3.12 -3.63 9.71
N ILE A 119 -3.58 -4.55 8.86
CA ILE A 119 -3.16 -4.64 7.46
C ILE A 119 -3.43 -3.31 6.74
N PHE A 120 -4.60 -2.71 6.97
CA PHE A 120 -4.92 -1.38 6.45
C PHE A 120 -3.89 -0.34 6.89
N ILE A 121 -3.63 -0.21 8.20
CA ILE A 121 -2.68 0.79 8.72
C ILE A 121 -1.26 0.57 8.17
N ILE A 122 -0.80 -0.68 8.09
CA ILE A 122 0.55 -1.05 7.65
C ILE A 122 0.73 -0.83 6.14
N SER A 123 -0.25 -1.17 5.31
CA SER A 123 -0.14 -0.97 3.85
C SER A 123 -0.25 0.48 3.44
N THR A 124 -0.81 1.32 4.30
CA THR A 124 -1.15 2.70 4.00
C THR A 124 -0.21 3.68 4.66
N PHE A 125 -0.62 4.31 5.77
CA PHE A 125 0.07 5.42 6.42
C PHE A 125 1.54 5.08 6.69
N MET A 126 1.80 3.85 7.14
CA MET A 126 3.14 3.36 7.44
C MET A 126 4.08 3.29 6.22
N LYS A 127 3.56 3.20 5.00
CA LYS A 127 4.36 3.22 3.77
C LYS A 127 4.38 4.60 3.12
N PHE A 128 3.24 5.28 3.09
CA PHE A 128 3.12 6.56 2.38
C PHE A 128 4.00 7.65 2.99
N ILE A 129 4.07 7.72 4.32
CA ILE A 129 4.84 8.75 5.01
C ILE A 129 6.35 8.55 4.71
N PRO A 130 6.93 7.33 4.85
CA PRO A 130 8.30 7.09 4.40
C PRO A 130 8.51 7.28 2.90
N ILE A 131 7.58 6.87 2.03
CA ILE A 131 7.74 7.09 0.57
C ILE A 131 7.81 8.57 0.23
N TYR A 132 6.99 9.42 0.87
CA TYR A 132 7.06 10.85 0.66
C TYR A 132 8.41 11.42 1.10
N PHE A 133 8.87 11.06 2.31
CA PHE A 133 10.19 11.46 2.79
C PHE A 133 11.32 10.94 1.89
N PHE A 134 11.19 9.74 1.35
CA PHE A 134 12.19 9.17 0.44
C PHE A 134 12.37 10.00 -0.82
N SER A 135 11.27 10.53 -1.36
CA SER A 135 11.29 11.31 -2.58
C SER A 135 12.00 12.65 -2.44
N SER A 136 12.08 13.22 -1.22
CA SER A 136 12.81 14.48 -1.01
C SER A 136 14.32 14.28 -1.00
N LEU A 137 14.80 13.03 -0.86
CA LEU A 137 16.23 12.72 -0.69
C LEU A 137 16.90 12.12 -1.93
N ILE A 138 16.13 11.53 -2.84
CA ILE A 138 16.66 10.71 -3.93
C ILE A 138 16.24 11.24 -5.28
N PHE A 139 17.18 11.19 -6.23
CA PHE A 139 16.92 11.39 -7.64
C PHE A 139 16.81 10.04 -8.35
N MET A 140 15.91 9.98 -9.34
CA MET A 140 15.75 8.82 -10.20
C MET A 140 16.98 8.62 -11.09
N THR A 141 17.81 7.63 -10.76
CA THR A 141 18.90 7.15 -11.61
C THR A 141 18.48 5.89 -12.37
N PRO A 142 19.06 5.60 -13.55
CA PRO A 142 18.77 4.37 -14.29
C PRO A 142 18.94 3.10 -13.45
N ILE A 143 20.01 3.02 -12.65
CA ILE A 143 20.24 1.91 -11.72
C ILE A 143 19.11 1.74 -10.72
N PHE A 144 18.63 2.84 -10.13
CA PHE A 144 17.51 2.79 -9.17
C PHE A 144 16.22 2.30 -9.82
N LEU A 145 15.94 2.69 -11.07
CA LEU A 145 14.78 2.21 -11.82
C LEU A 145 14.85 0.71 -12.08
N TYR A 146 16.01 0.21 -12.53
CA TYR A 146 16.21 -1.24 -12.70
C TYR A 146 15.94 -1.98 -11.39
N PHE A 147 16.47 -1.51 -10.26
CA PHE A 147 16.21 -2.11 -8.95
C PHE A 147 14.71 -2.14 -8.59
N LEU A 148 13.98 -1.05 -8.83
CA LEU A 148 12.54 -0.98 -8.55
C LEU A 148 11.72 -1.94 -9.45
N ILE A 149 12.13 -2.13 -10.70
CA ILE A 149 11.45 -3.03 -11.63
C ILE A 149 11.75 -4.49 -11.30
N PHE A 150 13.01 -4.82 -11.01
CA PHE A 150 13.36 -6.16 -10.52
C PHE A 150 12.62 -6.51 -9.24
N ASN A 151 12.47 -5.55 -8.32
CA ASN A 151 11.66 -5.70 -7.11
C ASN A 151 10.20 -6.08 -7.47
N ASN A 152 9.55 -5.34 -8.37
CA ASN A 152 8.19 -5.67 -8.83
C ASN A 152 8.08 -7.07 -9.45
N PHE A 153 9.02 -7.44 -10.32
CA PHE A 153 9.06 -8.77 -10.90
C PHE A 153 9.13 -9.86 -9.84
N PHE A 154 10.09 -9.74 -8.93
CA PHE A 154 10.30 -10.73 -7.89
C PHE A 154 9.04 -10.91 -7.03
N ILE A 155 8.41 -9.80 -6.63
CA ILE A 155 7.18 -9.85 -5.82
C ILE A 155 6.04 -10.49 -6.58
N SER A 156 5.87 -10.14 -7.86
CA SER A 156 4.80 -10.68 -8.72
C SER A 156 4.92 -12.19 -8.94
N LEU A 157 6.13 -12.76 -8.84
CA LEU A 157 6.38 -14.20 -8.89
C LEU A 157 6.21 -14.84 -7.50
N TYR A 158 6.70 -14.20 -6.45
CA TYR A 158 6.68 -14.73 -5.08
C TYR A 158 5.26 -14.91 -4.51
N THR A 159 4.32 -14.07 -4.94
CA THR A 159 2.87 -14.21 -4.67
C THR A 159 2.31 -15.57 -5.06
N ASN A 160 2.78 -16.18 -6.15
CA ASN A 160 2.21 -17.41 -6.70
C ASN A 160 2.58 -18.68 -5.94
N LEU A 161 3.64 -18.65 -5.13
CA LEU A 161 4.16 -19.85 -4.47
C LEU A 161 3.22 -20.42 -3.40
N GLU A 162 2.56 -19.54 -2.63
CA GLU A 162 1.62 -19.97 -1.58
C GLU A 162 0.46 -18.99 -1.50
N PHE A 163 -0.75 -19.46 -1.78
CA PHE A 163 -1.93 -18.61 -1.78
C PHE A 163 -2.48 -18.44 -0.36
N SER A 164 -2.38 -17.22 0.15
CA SER A 164 -3.19 -16.73 1.27
C SER A 164 -3.59 -15.28 1.02
N MET A 165 -4.80 -14.90 1.42
CA MET A 165 -5.32 -13.54 1.16
C MET A 165 -4.42 -12.47 1.77
N LYS A 166 -4.00 -12.67 3.02
CA LYS A 166 -3.13 -11.71 3.70
C LYS A 166 -1.77 -11.58 3.02
N LYS A 167 -1.19 -12.67 2.51
CA LYS A 167 0.06 -12.64 1.73
C LYS A 167 -0.15 -11.90 0.41
N LEU A 168 -1.24 -12.15 -0.31
CA LEU A 168 -1.55 -11.44 -1.56
C LEU A 168 -1.70 -9.93 -1.32
N PHE A 169 -2.44 -9.53 -0.28
CA PHE A 169 -2.54 -8.11 0.08
C PHE A 169 -1.20 -7.52 0.52
N GLY A 170 -0.39 -8.26 1.28
CA GLY A 170 0.99 -7.90 1.60
C GLY A 170 1.81 -7.63 0.35
N CYS A 171 1.97 -8.63 -0.52
CA CYS A 171 2.72 -8.49 -1.76
C CYS A 171 2.17 -7.40 -2.69
N SER A 172 0.84 -7.26 -2.82
CA SER A 172 0.26 -6.18 -3.62
C SER A 172 0.59 -4.79 -3.12
N SER A 173 0.64 -4.60 -1.80
CA SER A 173 1.05 -3.32 -1.22
C SER A 173 2.53 -3.03 -1.44
N ILE A 174 3.37 -4.06 -1.59
CA ILE A 174 4.79 -3.90 -1.96
C ILE A 174 4.89 -3.59 -3.45
N PHE A 175 4.12 -4.28 -4.28
CA PHE A 175 4.04 -4.02 -5.71
C PHE A 175 3.58 -2.57 -6.00
N ASN A 176 2.53 -2.08 -5.34
CA ASN A 176 2.08 -0.70 -5.55
C ASN A 176 3.06 0.34 -4.98
N SER A 177 3.90 -0.01 -4.00
CA SER A 177 4.89 0.92 -3.44
C SER A 177 5.95 1.37 -4.44
N THR A 178 6.29 0.57 -5.45
CA THR A 178 7.19 0.99 -6.54
C THR A 178 6.53 2.01 -7.45
N PHE A 179 5.24 1.83 -7.79
CA PHE A 179 4.46 2.81 -8.54
C PHE A 179 4.37 4.13 -7.79
N PHE A 180 4.14 4.10 -6.49
CA PHE A 180 4.18 5.30 -5.65
C PHE A 180 5.50 6.05 -5.71
N ILE A 181 6.63 5.33 -5.70
CA ILE A 181 7.96 5.91 -5.85
C ILE A 181 8.19 6.47 -7.26
N PHE A 182 7.66 5.85 -8.32
CA PHE A 182 7.72 6.42 -9.66
C PHE A 182 6.90 7.71 -9.77
N ILE A 183 5.64 7.70 -9.33
CA ILE A 183 4.75 8.86 -9.47
C ILE A 183 5.33 10.09 -8.77
N ILE A 184 5.75 9.93 -7.52
CA ILE A 184 6.14 11.08 -6.69
C ILE A 184 7.36 11.82 -7.25
N GLN A 185 8.22 11.12 -7.98
CA GLN A 185 9.40 11.69 -8.63
C GLN A 185 9.04 12.52 -9.86
N PHE A 186 7.97 12.15 -10.58
CA PHE A 186 7.51 12.93 -11.73
C PHE A 186 6.53 14.03 -11.34
N ASN A 187 5.52 13.68 -10.55
CA ASN A 187 4.47 14.61 -10.18
C ASN A 187 3.87 14.31 -8.80
N LYS A 188 4.10 15.24 -7.86
CA LYS A 188 3.57 15.17 -6.50
C LYS A 188 2.04 15.21 -6.45
N THR A 189 1.36 15.91 -7.37
CA THR A 189 -0.11 15.99 -7.36
C THR A 189 -0.74 14.66 -7.75
N MET A 190 -0.22 14.02 -8.81
CA MET A 190 -0.66 12.67 -9.20
C MET A 190 -0.38 11.64 -8.11
N PHE A 191 0.72 11.79 -7.37
CA PHE A 191 1.00 10.92 -6.24
C PHE A 191 -0.08 11.03 -5.17
N MET A 192 -0.48 12.25 -4.79
CA MET A 192 -1.52 12.47 -3.79
C MET A 192 -2.88 11.92 -4.24
N LEU A 193 -3.24 12.11 -5.52
CA LEU A 193 -4.46 11.55 -6.09
C LEU A 193 -4.45 10.01 -6.05
N PHE A 194 -3.36 9.38 -6.50
CA PHE A 194 -3.25 7.92 -6.48
C PHE A 194 -3.23 7.37 -5.05
N PHE A 195 -2.61 8.07 -4.11
CA PHE A 195 -2.66 7.76 -2.69
C PHE A 195 -4.10 7.74 -2.17
N PHE A 196 -4.86 8.83 -2.36
CA PHE A 196 -6.25 8.89 -1.86
C PHE A 196 -7.13 7.80 -2.45
N ILE A 197 -6.99 7.54 -3.76
CA ILE A 197 -7.72 6.47 -4.46
C ILE A 197 -7.38 5.11 -3.85
N TYR A 198 -6.08 4.81 -3.67
CA TYR A 198 -5.63 3.56 -3.08
C TYR A 198 -6.12 3.40 -1.63
N MET A 199 -6.04 4.46 -0.82
CA MET A 199 -6.52 4.49 0.55
C MET A 199 -8.00 4.11 0.65
N LEU A 200 -8.84 4.74 -0.16
CA LEU A 200 -10.29 4.53 -0.13
C LEU A 200 -10.63 3.08 -0.48
N ILE A 201 -10.09 2.55 -1.57
CA ILE A 201 -10.35 1.16 -1.99
C ILE A 201 -9.88 0.19 -0.92
N PHE A 202 -8.66 0.38 -0.41
CA PHE A 202 -8.09 -0.55 0.56
C PHE A 202 -8.83 -0.51 1.90
N PHE A 203 -9.25 0.67 2.34
CA PHE A 203 -10.07 0.85 3.54
C PHE A 203 -11.33 0.00 3.46
N ILE A 204 -12.08 0.19 2.38
CA ILE A 204 -13.33 -0.52 2.14
C ILE A 204 -13.13 -2.03 2.10
N MET A 205 -12.09 -2.50 1.39
CA MET A 205 -11.79 -3.92 1.28
C MET A 205 -11.43 -4.54 2.62
N SER A 206 -10.58 -3.88 3.39
CA SER A 206 -10.19 -4.33 4.72
C SER A 206 -11.38 -4.36 5.68
N PHE A 207 -12.28 -3.38 5.59
CA PHE A 207 -13.48 -3.27 6.41
C PHE A 207 -14.44 -4.42 6.11
N MET A 208 -14.73 -4.70 4.83
CA MET A 208 -15.57 -5.83 4.41
C MET A 208 -15.02 -7.18 4.91
N LEU A 209 -13.71 -7.40 4.75
CA LEU A 209 -13.06 -8.63 5.21
C LEU A 209 -13.12 -8.79 6.73
N GLU A 210 -13.11 -7.68 7.47
CA GLU A 210 -13.28 -7.69 8.92
C GLU A 210 -14.72 -8.01 9.34
N PHE A 211 -15.74 -7.42 8.73
CA PHE A 211 -17.14 -7.73 9.08
C PHE A 211 -17.48 -9.21 8.94
N TYR A 212 -17.01 -9.81 7.86
CA TYR A 212 -17.26 -11.22 7.61
C TYR A 212 -16.29 -12.16 8.36
N ASN A 213 -15.36 -11.62 9.16
CA ASN A 213 -14.34 -12.36 9.89
C ASN A 213 -13.54 -13.33 9.01
N ILE A 214 -13.31 -12.96 7.76
CA ILE A 214 -12.69 -13.85 6.77
C ILE A 214 -11.20 -13.85 7.03
N LYS A 215 -10.69 -14.93 7.64
CA LYS A 215 -9.24 -15.14 7.73
C LYS A 215 -8.71 -15.80 6.46
N ASN A 216 -9.29 -16.96 6.10
CA ASN A 216 -8.93 -17.74 4.91
C ASN A 216 -10.13 -18.53 4.28
N ASN A 217 -11.27 -18.60 4.97
CA ASN A 217 -12.45 -19.35 4.51
C ASN A 217 -13.60 -18.39 4.18
N PHE A 218 -14.19 -18.54 3.00
CA PHE A 218 -15.14 -17.60 2.41
C PHE A 218 -16.61 -18.01 2.56
N PHE A 219 -16.91 -18.92 3.49
CA PHE A 219 -18.25 -19.49 3.64
C PHE A 219 -19.31 -18.48 4.16
N ASN A 220 -18.89 -17.34 4.70
CA ASN A 220 -19.80 -16.42 5.41
C ASN A 220 -20.33 -15.25 4.57
N PHE A 221 -19.98 -15.16 3.29
CA PHE A 221 -20.43 -14.06 2.44
C PHE A 221 -21.86 -14.27 1.96
N SER A 222 -22.65 -13.20 1.93
CA SER A 222 -23.91 -13.17 1.17
C SER A 222 -23.62 -13.16 -0.34
N LYS A 223 -24.55 -13.63 -1.18
CA LYS A 223 -24.38 -13.59 -2.65
C LYS A 223 -24.08 -12.18 -3.17
N LYS A 224 -24.85 -11.19 -2.72
CA LYS A 224 -24.71 -9.78 -3.13
C LYS A 224 -23.36 -9.21 -2.71
N SER A 225 -22.97 -9.41 -1.46
CA SER A 225 -21.71 -8.89 -0.93
C SER A 225 -20.48 -9.60 -1.51
N PHE A 226 -20.61 -10.86 -1.95
CA PHE A 226 -19.56 -11.54 -2.69
C PHE A 226 -19.29 -10.90 -4.05
N TYR A 227 -20.33 -10.60 -4.83
CA TYR A 227 -20.17 -9.90 -6.12
C TYR A 227 -19.60 -8.49 -5.93
N LEU A 228 -20.02 -7.76 -4.89
CA LEU A 228 -19.44 -6.46 -4.54
C LEU A 228 -17.96 -6.58 -4.19
N PHE A 229 -17.59 -7.59 -3.40
CA PHE A 229 -16.19 -7.84 -3.05
C PHE A 229 -15.34 -8.15 -4.29
N ILE A 230 -15.86 -8.94 -5.23
CA ILE A 230 -15.20 -9.22 -6.51
C ILE A 230 -14.98 -7.93 -7.31
N MET A 231 -16.01 -7.09 -7.44
CA MET A 231 -15.88 -5.82 -8.16
C MET A 231 -14.80 -4.93 -7.56
N MET A 232 -14.75 -4.84 -6.23
CA MET A 232 -13.71 -4.07 -5.56
C MET A 232 -12.32 -4.70 -5.68
N LEU A 233 -12.20 -6.02 -5.79
CA LEU A 233 -10.93 -6.66 -6.12
C LEU A 233 -10.44 -6.25 -7.50
N PHE A 234 -11.32 -6.18 -8.51
CA PHE A 234 -10.94 -5.73 -9.84
C PHE A 234 -10.55 -4.25 -9.89
N ILE A 235 -11.23 -3.42 -9.12
CA ILE A 235 -10.82 -2.02 -8.91
C ILE A 235 -9.42 -2.00 -8.27
N TYR A 236 -9.18 -2.76 -7.20
CA TYR A 236 -7.87 -2.80 -6.56
C TYR A 236 -6.76 -3.36 -7.46
N SER A 237 -7.06 -4.33 -8.33
CA SER A 237 -6.11 -4.93 -9.26
C SER A 237 -5.81 -4.07 -10.48
N SER A 238 -6.33 -2.84 -10.56
CA SER A 238 -6.17 -1.96 -11.72
C SER A 238 -6.60 -2.62 -13.04
N PHE A 239 -7.79 -3.23 -13.06
CA PHE A 239 -8.34 -3.77 -14.30
C PHE A 239 -8.74 -2.62 -15.27
N PRO A 240 -8.62 -2.78 -16.61
CA PRO A 240 -8.72 -1.68 -17.58
C PRO A 240 -9.98 -0.79 -17.51
N LEU A 241 -11.08 -1.32 -16.97
CA LEU A 241 -12.37 -0.62 -16.87
C LEU A 241 -12.45 0.40 -15.70
N PHE A 242 -11.44 0.48 -14.84
CA PHE A 242 -11.52 1.25 -13.60
C PHE A 242 -10.45 2.34 -13.50
N LEU A 243 -10.75 3.41 -12.75
CA LEU A 243 -9.89 4.59 -12.55
C LEU A 243 -8.44 4.28 -12.15
N THR A 244 -8.25 3.26 -11.32
CA THR A 244 -6.93 2.80 -10.88
C THR A 244 -6.03 2.33 -12.01
N PHE A 245 -6.61 1.84 -13.12
CA PHE A 245 -5.86 1.50 -14.31
C PHE A 245 -5.38 2.77 -15.01
N MET A 246 -6.24 3.78 -15.15
CA MET A 246 -5.88 5.05 -15.78
C MET A 246 -4.71 5.73 -15.07
N MET A 247 -4.73 5.79 -13.74
CA MET A 247 -3.60 6.33 -12.96
C MET A 247 -2.28 5.59 -13.21
N LYS A 248 -2.33 4.26 -13.41
CA LYS A 248 -1.13 3.48 -13.76
C LYS A 248 -0.72 3.64 -15.22
N TRP A 249 -1.69 3.78 -16.11
CA TRP A 249 -1.46 3.95 -17.53
C TRP A 249 -0.79 5.29 -17.82
N GLU A 250 -1.29 6.36 -17.21
CA GLU A 250 -0.69 7.69 -17.31
C GLU A 250 0.77 7.69 -16.83
N LEU A 251 1.09 6.93 -15.78
CA LEU A 251 2.47 6.79 -15.35
C LEU A 251 3.34 6.09 -16.38
N ILE A 252 2.83 5.04 -17.00
CA ILE A 252 3.56 4.31 -18.03
C ILE A 252 3.80 5.23 -19.23
N TYR A 253 2.81 6.04 -19.58
CA TYR A 253 2.94 7.07 -20.60
C TYR A 253 4.02 8.11 -20.24
N LEU A 254 4.03 8.60 -18.99
CA LEU A 254 5.08 9.51 -18.51
C LEU A 254 6.47 8.85 -18.53
N LEU A 255 6.58 7.60 -18.08
CA LEU A 255 7.84 6.84 -18.08
C LEU A 255 8.40 6.66 -19.51
N ASN A 256 7.52 6.53 -20.51
CA ASN A 256 7.89 6.37 -21.92
C ASN A 256 8.58 7.56 -22.53
N PHE A 257 8.41 8.76 -21.98
CA PHE A 257 9.16 9.94 -22.44
C PHE A 257 10.59 9.98 -21.93
N TYR A 258 10.86 9.37 -20.77
CA TYR A 258 12.14 9.49 -20.08
C TYR A 258 13.03 8.25 -20.18
N PHE A 259 12.45 7.07 -20.43
CA PHE A 259 13.16 5.80 -20.35
C PHE A 259 12.98 4.92 -21.59
N GLU A 260 13.91 3.97 -21.74
CA GLU A 260 13.90 3.02 -22.84
C GLU A 260 12.66 2.10 -22.82
N ASN A 261 12.15 1.78 -24.01
CA ASN A 261 10.99 0.90 -24.20
C ASN A 261 11.14 -0.48 -23.51
N ASN A 262 12.37 -1.01 -23.43
CA ASN A 262 12.64 -2.31 -22.79
C ASN A 262 12.27 -2.31 -21.30
N ILE A 263 12.60 -1.22 -20.60
CA ILE A 263 12.36 -1.05 -19.16
C ILE A 263 10.84 -1.03 -18.90
N ILE A 264 10.10 -0.36 -19.77
CA ILE A 264 8.65 -0.23 -19.69
C ILE A 264 7.96 -1.55 -20.00
N PHE A 265 8.47 -2.29 -20.99
CA PHE A 265 7.97 -3.65 -21.28
C PHE A 265 8.09 -4.56 -20.06
N PHE A 266 9.24 -4.53 -19.37
CA PHE A 266 9.43 -5.26 -18.12
C PHE A 266 8.40 -4.81 -17.06
N LEU A 267 8.24 -3.50 -16.83
CA LEU A 267 7.25 -3.00 -15.88
C LEU A 267 5.81 -3.49 -16.22
N LEU A 268 5.42 -3.45 -17.50
CA LEU A 268 4.14 -3.97 -17.98
C LEU A 268 3.98 -5.47 -17.72
N LEU A 269 5.00 -6.27 -18.03
CA LEU A 269 4.95 -7.72 -17.79
C LEU A 269 4.80 -8.02 -16.28
N SER A 270 5.47 -7.27 -15.41
CA SER A 270 5.31 -7.42 -13.95
C SER A 270 3.90 -7.06 -13.48
N SER A 271 3.25 -6.06 -14.08
CA SER A 271 1.89 -5.67 -13.74
C SER A 271 0.86 -6.69 -14.22
N PHE A 272 1.05 -7.26 -15.42
CA PHE A 272 0.23 -8.37 -15.90
C PHE A 272 0.34 -9.60 -15.00
N MET A 273 1.55 -9.97 -14.57
CA MET A 273 1.74 -11.06 -13.61
C MET A 273 1.03 -10.79 -12.29
N MET A 274 1.09 -9.55 -11.79
CA MET A 274 0.37 -9.19 -10.57
C MET A 274 -1.15 -9.29 -10.75
N VAL A 275 -1.69 -8.84 -11.89
CA VAL A 275 -3.12 -8.97 -12.25
C VAL A 275 -3.54 -10.45 -12.29
N TRP A 276 -2.71 -11.31 -12.88
CA TRP A 276 -2.94 -12.75 -12.93
C TRP A 276 -3.09 -13.36 -11.53
N ASN A 277 -2.30 -12.90 -10.56
CA ASN A 277 -2.38 -13.39 -9.18
C ASN A 277 -3.73 -13.07 -8.52
N TYR A 278 -4.36 -11.94 -8.86
CA TYR A 278 -5.72 -11.64 -8.43
C TYR A 278 -6.75 -12.53 -9.12
N PHE A 279 -6.57 -12.87 -10.40
CA PHE A 279 -7.43 -13.83 -11.09
C PHE A 279 -7.37 -15.22 -10.48
N ILE A 280 -6.19 -15.70 -10.07
CA ILE A 280 -6.07 -16.96 -9.34
C ILE A 280 -6.87 -16.90 -8.05
N MET A 281 -6.78 -15.78 -7.32
CA MET A 281 -7.57 -15.60 -6.10
C MET A 281 -9.08 -15.57 -6.38
N PHE A 282 -9.52 -14.88 -7.44
CA PHE A 282 -10.90 -14.88 -7.89
C PHE A 282 -11.40 -16.31 -8.20
N LYS A 283 -10.61 -17.11 -8.92
CA LYS A 283 -10.93 -18.52 -9.18
C LYS A 283 -11.09 -19.30 -7.88
N LEU A 284 -10.17 -19.15 -6.93
CA LEU A 284 -10.23 -19.82 -5.62
C LEU A 284 -11.45 -19.39 -4.80
N LEU A 285 -11.81 -18.11 -4.86
CA LEU A 285 -13.00 -17.57 -4.22
C LEU A 285 -14.26 -18.23 -4.74
N ILE A 286 -14.42 -18.31 -6.06
CA ILE A 286 -15.61 -18.93 -6.69
C ILE A 286 -15.70 -20.42 -6.34
N LEU A 287 -14.59 -21.16 -6.44
CA LEU A 287 -14.58 -22.59 -6.17
C LEU A 287 -14.95 -22.92 -4.72
N LYS A 288 -14.53 -22.09 -3.78
CA LYS A 288 -14.85 -22.26 -2.34
C LYS A 288 -16.23 -21.70 -1.98
N PHE A 289 -16.87 -20.95 -2.86
CA PHE A 289 -18.15 -20.33 -2.57
C PHE A 289 -19.27 -21.37 -2.63
N LYS A 290 -19.60 -21.94 -1.47
CA LYS A 290 -20.87 -22.65 -1.32
C LYS A 290 -21.95 -21.60 -1.12
N PHE A 291 -22.90 -21.52 -2.06
CA PHE A 291 -24.11 -20.76 -1.86
C PHE A 291 -24.90 -21.37 -0.70
N TYR A 292 -24.70 -20.88 0.52
CA TYR A 292 -25.65 -21.13 1.57
C TYR A 292 -26.97 -20.46 1.18
N LYS A 293 -28.01 -21.27 0.95
CA LYS A 293 -29.42 -20.84 0.95
C LYS A 293 -29.79 -20.50 2.39
N ASN A 294 -29.22 -19.44 2.94
CA ASN A 294 -29.76 -18.87 4.16
C ASN A 294 -30.36 -17.52 3.81
N ASN A 295 -31.66 -17.41 4.09
CA ASN A 295 -32.34 -16.14 4.33
C ASN A 295 -31.67 -15.50 5.54
N PHE A 296 -30.46 -14.98 5.36
CA PHE A 296 -29.88 -14.09 6.33
C PHE A 296 -30.73 -12.83 6.26
N TYR A 297 -31.46 -12.57 7.35
CA TYR A 297 -32.05 -11.27 7.61
C TYR A 297 -31.01 -10.22 7.24
N ILE A 298 -31.36 -9.34 6.31
CA ILE A 298 -30.51 -8.23 5.89
C ILE A 298 -30.35 -7.37 7.13
N ASN A 299 -29.22 -7.52 7.81
CA ASN A 299 -28.86 -6.64 8.90
C ASN A 299 -28.71 -5.24 8.31
N ASN A 300 -29.31 -4.22 8.93
CA ASN A 300 -29.26 -2.83 8.42
C ASN A 300 -27.83 -2.36 8.16
N GLU A 301 -26.84 -2.83 8.95
CA GLU A 301 -25.42 -2.54 8.73
C GLU A 301 -24.88 -3.10 7.41
N LEU A 302 -25.29 -4.32 7.02
CA LEU A 302 -24.90 -4.95 5.75
C LEU A 302 -25.51 -4.24 4.54
N PHE A 303 -26.74 -3.75 4.70
CA PHE A 303 -27.39 -2.95 3.67
C PHE A 303 -26.69 -1.59 3.48
N MET A 304 -26.37 -0.90 4.58
CA MET A 304 -25.63 0.36 4.55
C MET A 304 -24.23 0.20 3.95
N LEU A 305 -23.52 -0.86 4.33
CA LEU A 305 -22.24 -1.22 3.71
C LEU A 305 -22.41 -1.38 2.20
N ASN A 306 -23.31 -2.25 1.76
CA ASN A 306 -23.50 -2.51 0.34
C ASN A 306 -23.89 -1.25 -0.45
N LEU A 307 -24.75 -0.37 0.09
CA LEU A 307 -25.10 0.91 -0.53
C LEU A 307 -23.88 1.82 -0.70
N PHE A 308 -23.07 1.96 0.36
CA PHE A 308 -21.84 2.73 0.29
C PHE A 308 -20.90 2.20 -0.81
N MET A 309 -20.81 0.88 -0.97
CA MET A 309 -20.04 0.27 -2.06
C MET A 309 -20.55 0.66 -3.44
N TYR A 310 -21.86 0.60 -3.67
CA TYR A 310 -22.44 0.94 -4.98
C TYR A 310 -22.17 2.39 -5.33
N ILE A 311 -22.30 3.31 -4.36
CA ILE A 311 -22.00 4.74 -4.56
C ILE A 311 -20.55 4.91 -4.98
N ILE A 312 -19.62 4.21 -4.33
CA ILE A 312 -18.20 4.32 -4.65
C ILE A 312 -17.90 3.74 -6.03
N ILE A 313 -18.41 2.55 -6.35
CA ILE A 313 -18.22 1.96 -7.68
C ILE A 313 -18.76 2.91 -8.76
N PHE A 314 -19.91 3.54 -8.52
CA PHE A 314 -20.46 4.55 -9.42
C PHE A 314 -19.55 5.77 -9.56
N MET A 315 -19.07 6.34 -8.44
CA MET A 315 -18.12 7.47 -8.46
C MET A 315 -16.84 7.13 -9.25
N TYR A 316 -16.32 5.91 -9.11
CA TYR A 316 -15.14 5.46 -9.84
C TYR A 316 -15.38 5.36 -11.33
N LEU A 317 -16.53 4.83 -11.75
CA LEU A 317 -16.91 4.77 -13.16
C LEU A 317 -17.11 6.17 -13.74
N MET A 318 -17.76 7.08 -12.99
CA MET A 318 -17.92 8.47 -13.43
C MET A 318 -16.57 9.19 -13.56
N MET A 319 -15.67 9.01 -12.58
CA MET A 319 -14.33 9.58 -12.66
C MET A 319 -13.52 9.03 -13.83
N PHE A 320 -13.65 7.73 -14.12
CA PHE A 320 -13.02 7.12 -15.29
C PHE A 320 -13.53 7.72 -16.60
N MET A 321 -14.85 7.92 -16.72
CA MET A 321 -15.44 8.57 -17.88
C MET A 321 -15.00 10.03 -18.02
N LEU A 322 -14.96 10.78 -16.91
CA LEU A 322 -14.50 12.18 -16.90
C LEU A 322 -13.03 12.28 -17.33
N PHE A 323 -12.18 11.39 -16.86
CA PHE A 323 -10.76 11.38 -17.21
C PHE A 323 -10.54 11.07 -18.69
N ASN A 324 -11.35 10.21 -19.30
CA ASN A 324 -11.26 9.90 -20.74
C ASN A 324 -11.88 10.97 -21.65
N LEU A 325 -12.73 11.84 -21.11
CA LEU A 325 -13.37 12.93 -21.86
C LEU A 325 -12.54 14.21 -21.86
N MET A 326 -11.61 14.35 -20.90
CA MET A 326 -10.56 15.37 -20.88
C MET A 326 -9.38 14.93 -21.74
#